data_AF-A0A7G8IUY5-F1
#
_entry.id   AF-A0A7G8IUY5-F1
#
_cell.length_a   1.000
_cell.length_b   1.000
_cell.length_c   1.000
_cell.angle_alpha   90.00
_cell.angle_beta   90.00
_cell.angle_gamma   90.00
#
_symmetry.space_group_name_H-M   'P 1'
#
loop_
_entity.id
_entity.type
_entity.pdbx_description
1 polymer ?
#
loop_
_entity_poly.entity_id
_entity_poly.type
_entity_poly.pdbx_seq_one_letter_code
_entity_poly.pdbx_strand_id
1 'polypeptide(L)'
;MHSFFRCRVLTGLTVLLGSLSASAAVAQELYTLETTCRSAGQTHSCTVVASDVDDTTEYVHTFGSQTVSYRVIDDPYVRIEGRASNTTPWSSVKNATIDFKAEELCFNNQAFCVKNTKYLADVLVGSGDAMQGRTKVGMVFAANGRVDVACFDNGCDRLKEAIRQ
;
A
#
# COMPACT_ATOMS: atom_id res chain seq x y z
N MET A 1 -11.22 40.14 59.24
CA MET A 1 -11.00 41.58 58.97
C MET A 1 -9.63 41.76 58.34
N HIS A 2 -9.60 42.51 57.23
CA HIS A 2 -8.44 43.08 56.53
C HIS A 2 -7.44 42.16 55.78
N SER A 3 -7.72 42.10 54.48
CA SER A 3 -6.80 41.90 53.35
C SER A 3 -5.57 42.81 53.41
N PHE A 4 -4.41 42.32 52.99
CA PHE A 4 -3.45 43.11 52.21
C PHE A 4 -2.81 42.26 51.12
N PHE A 5 -3.38 42.42 49.93
CA PHE A 5 -2.85 42.04 48.64
C PHE A 5 -1.70 42.97 48.26
N ARG A 6 -0.54 42.43 47.85
CA ARG A 6 0.38 43.02 46.87
C ARG A 6 1.53 42.06 46.58
N CYS A 7 1.53 41.47 45.37
CA CYS A 7 2.77 41.07 44.73
C CYS A 7 2.69 41.49 43.25
N ARG A 8 3.56 42.41 42.88
CA ARG A 8 3.91 42.72 41.49
C ARG A 8 4.79 41.60 40.98
N VAL A 9 4.64 41.20 39.71
CA VAL A 9 5.68 41.23 38.66
C VAL A 9 5.20 40.41 37.45
N LEU A 10 5.14 41.09 36.30
CA LEU A 10 5.07 40.53 34.94
C LEU A 10 6.29 39.67 34.64
N THR A 11 6.11 38.46 34.07
CA THR A 11 7.11 37.90 33.14
C THR A 11 6.42 36.97 32.13
N GLY A 12 6.86 37.06 30.88
CA GLY A 12 6.13 36.70 29.67
C GLY A 12 5.82 35.22 29.48
N LEU A 13 4.64 34.98 28.90
CA LEU A 13 4.20 33.70 28.37
C LEU A 13 4.86 33.51 26.99
N THR A 14 6.03 32.88 26.94
CA THR A 14 6.65 32.46 25.67
C THR A 14 5.90 31.24 25.17
N VAL A 15 5.04 31.42 24.17
CA VAL A 15 4.38 30.33 23.45
C VAL A 15 5.46 29.55 22.69
N LEU A 16 5.81 28.36 23.20
CA LEU A 16 6.57 27.36 22.46
C LEU A 16 5.70 26.82 21.32
N LEU A 17 5.68 27.52 20.19
CA LEU A 17 5.32 26.93 18.91
C LEU A 17 6.46 25.99 18.50
N GLY A 18 6.40 24.77 19.02
CA GLY A 18 7.18 23.66 18.48
C GLY A 18 6.72 23.41 17.05
N SER A 19 7.43 24.00 16.09
CA SER A 19 7.40 23.60 14.70
C SER A 19 7.78 22.13 14.63
N LEU A 20 6.77 21.25 14.49
CA LEU A 20 6.99 19.90 13.99
C LEU A 20 7.47 20.05 12.54
N SER A 21 8.78 20.17 12.37
CA SER A 21 9.41 19.86 11.10
C SER A 21 9.21 18.36 10.89
N ALA A 22 8.10 17.99 10.26
CA ALA A 22 7.96 16.67 9.66
C ALA A 22 9.10 16.57 8.64
N SER A 23 10.13 15.78 8.98
CA SER A 23 11.20 15.44 8.04
C SER A 23 10.51 14.89 6.80
N ALA A 24 10.73 15.54 5.64
CA ALA A 24 10.26 14.99 4.39
C ALA A 24 10.98 13.64 4.21
N ALA A 25 10.22 12.56 4.18
CA ALA A 25 10.71 11.23 3.92
C ALA A 25 11.55 11.24 2.63
N VAL A 26 12.80 10.78 2.72
CA VAL A 26 13.65 10.66 1.54
C VAL A 26 13.35 9.30 0.92
N ALA A 27 12.72 9.31 -0.24
CA ALA A 27 12.45 8.08 -0.98
C ALA A 27 13.77 7.51 -1.54
N GLN A 28 14.07 6.25 -1.23
CA GLN A 28 15.18 5.51 -1.81
C GLN A 28 14.65 4.57 -2.89
N GLU A 29 15.01 4.78 -4.15
CA GLU A 29 14.60 3.88 -5.23
C GLU A 29 15.23 2.48 -5.05
N LEU A 30 14.38 1.46 -5.09
CA LEU A 30 14.74 0.05 -5.09
C LEU A 30 14.92 -0.46 -6.52
N TYR A 31 13.96 -0.16 -7.39
CA TYR A 31 14.04 -0.45 -8.81
C TYR A 31 13.03 0.35 -9.63
N THR A 32 13.38 0.53 -10.90
CA THR A 32 12.45 0.87 -11.97
C THR A 32 12.21 -0.34 -12.87
N LEU A 33 10.97 -0.52 -13.33
CA LEU A 33 10.54 -1.61 -14.20
C LEU A 33 9.61 -1.09 -15.31
N GLU A 34 9.99 -1.35 -16.57
CA GLU A 34 9.12 -1.18 -17.73
C GLU A 34 8.27 -2.44 -17.93
N THR A 35 6.94 -2.26 -17.97
CA THR A 35 5.99 -3.38 -17.92
C THR A 35 4.63 -3.01 -18.53
N THR A 36 3.63 -3.85 -18.29
CA THR A 36 2.22 -3.61 -18.63
C THR A 36 1.37 -3.47 -17.38
N CYS A 37 0.48 -2.49 -17.38
CA CYS A 37 -0.58 -2.33 -16.40
C CYS A 37 -1.94 -2.48 -17.08
N ARG A 38 -2.93 -2.98 -16.34
CA ARG A 38 -4.31 -3.07 -16.80
C ARG A 38 -5.20 -2.24 -15.89
N SER A 39 -5.97 -1.36 -16.48
CA SER A 39 -6.90 -0.46 -15.77
C SER A 39 -8.20 -0.37 -16.55
N ALA A 40 -9.34 -0.44 -15.86
CA ALA A 40 -10.67 -0.43 -16.49
C ALA A 40 -10.81 -1.42 -17.68
N GLY A 41 -10.15 -2.57 -17.59
CA GLY A 41 -10.15 -3.61 -18.64
C GLY A 41 -9.23 -3.34 -19.84
N GLN A 42 -8.55 -2.19 -19.90
CA GLN A 42 -7.60 -1.86 -20.96
C GLN A 42 -6.17 -2.13 -20.50
N THR A 43 -5.32 -2.57 -21.43
CA THR A 43 -3.88 -2.80 -21.19
C THR A 43 -3.07 -1.61 -21.69
N HIS A 44 -2.11 -1.18 -20.88
CA HIS A 44 -1.25 -0.03 -21.14
C HIS A 44 0.22 -0.42 -20.91
N SER A 45 1.12 0.18 -21.69
CA SER A 45 2.53 0.26 -21.28
C SER A 45 2.62 1.08 -19.98
N CYS A 46 3.47 0.64 -19.07
CA CYS A 46 3.49 1.12 -17.71
C CYS A 46 4.92 1.11 -17.16
N THR A 47 5.32 2.18 -16.51
CA THR A 47 6.55 2.22 -15.71
C THR A 47 6.19 2.07 -14.24
N VAL A 48 6.90 1.20 -13.54
CA VAL A 48 6.78 1.02 -12.09
C VAL A 48 8.08 1.46 -11.43
N VAL A 49 7.98 2.43 -10.52
CA VAL A 49 9.08 2.82 -9.63
C VAL A 49 8.74 2.30 -8.24
N ALA A 50 9.57 1.41 -7.71
CA ALA A 50 9.49 0.93 -6.34
C ALA A 50 10.54 1.66 -5.50
N SER A 51 10.12 2.20 -4.35
CA SER A 51 10.99 2.95 -3.46
C SER A 51 10.67 2.63 -2.00
N ASP A 52 11.70 2.61 -1.16
CA ASP A 52 11.52 2.66 0.29
C ASP A 52 11.24 4.11 0.70
N VAL A 53 10.15 4.30 1.45
CA VAL A 53 9.69 5.58 1.98
C VAL A 53 9.26 5.35 3.42
N ASP A 54 10.08 5.83 4.36
CA ASP A 54 9.91 5.62 5.81
C ASP A 54 9.79 4.12 6.16
N ASP A 55 8.62 3.70 6.66
CA ASP A 55 8.27 2.34 7.07
C ASP A 55 7.48 1.57 6.00
N THR A 56 7.50 2.07 4.77
CA THR A 56 6.71 1.52 3.66
C THR A 56 7.56 1.32 2.41
N THR A 57 7.17 0.34 1.60
CA THR A 57 7.63 0.27 0.22
C THR A 57 6.52 0.80 -0.68
N GLU A 58 6.77 1.93 -1.34
CA GLU A 58 5.85 2.55 -2.29
C GLU A 58 6.14 2.08 -3.72
N TYR A 59 5.08 1.83 -4.47
CA TYR A 59 5.09 1.45 -5.88
C TYR A 59 4.29 2.51 -6.64
N VAL A 60 4.97 3.30 -7.47
CA VAL A 60 4.36 4.32 -8.31
C VAL A 60 4.27 3.80 -9.74
N HIS A 61 3.05 3.74 -10.25
CA HIS A 61 2.73 3.21 -11.58
C HIS A 61 2.35 4.38 -12.47
N THR A 62 3.09 4.59 -13.55
CA THR A 62 2.79 5.63 -14.55
C THR A 62 2.44 4.97 -15.87
N PHE A 63 1.27 5.31 -16.43
CA PHE A 63 0.80 4.80 -17.71
C PHE A 63 -0.03 5.88 -18.41
N GLY A 64 0.37 6.24 -19.64
CA GLY A 64 -0.15 7.43 -20.30
C GLY A 64 0.08 8.68 -19.44
N SER A 65 -1.00 9.43 -19.16
CA SER A 65 -0.98 10.58 -18.24
C SER A 65 -1.41 10.23 -16.81
N GLN A 66 -1.68 8.96 -16.53
CA GLN A 66 -2.23 8.51 -15.25
C GLN A 66 -1.10 8.06 -14.33
N THR A 67 -1.32 8.26 -13.04
CA THR A 67 -0.45 7.73 -11.98
C THR A 67 -1.33 7.08 -10.93
N VAL A 68 -1.05 5.82 -10.63
CA VAL A 68 -1.65 5.10 -9.50
C VAL A 68 -0.51 4.68 -8.59
N SER A 69 -0.68 4.79 -7.28
CA SER A 69 0.34 4.32 -6.34
C SER A 69 -0.25 3.30 -5.38
N TYR A 70 0.58 2.32 -5.03
CA TYR A 70 0.32 1.38 -3.95
C TYR A 70 1.46 1.45 -2.96
N ARG A 71 1.20 1.17 -1.69
CA ARG A 71 2.24 0.99 -0.70
C ARG A 71 1.98 -0.24 0.14
N VAL A 72 3.05 -0.94 0.46
CA VAL A 72 3.07 -2.07 1.37
C VAL A 72 3.62 -1.58 2.71
N ILE A 73 2.89 -1.87 3.78
CA ILE A 73 3.25 -1.51 5.15
C ILE A 73 3.37 -2.81 5.93
N ASP A 74 4.56 -3.15 6.41
CA ASP A 74 4.81 -4.48 6.99
C ASP A 74 4.77 -4.51 8.52
N ASP A 75 4.91 -3.36 9.18
CA ASP A 75 4.85 -3.24 10.65
C ASP A 75 3.54 -2.56 11.12
N PRO A 76 2.87 -3.08 12.17
CA PRO A 76 3.12 -4.35 12.86
C PRO A 76 2.54 -5.58 12.15
N TYR A 77 2.00 -5.39 10.94
CA TYR A 77 1.45 -6.44 10.09
C TYR A 77 1.27 -5.92 8.67
N VAL A 78 1.32 -6.82 7.69
CA VAL A 78 1.15 -6.50 6.27
C VAL A 78 -0.21 -5.86 6.01
N ARG A 79 -0.18 -4.63 5.46
CA ARG A 79 -1.31 -3.89 4.90
C ARG A 79 -0.91 -3.36 3.53
N ILE A 80 -1.90 -3.26 2.65
CA ILE A 80 -1.72 -2.61 1.35
C ILE A 80 -2.69 -1.44 1.25
N GLU A 81 -2.16 -0.29 0.89
CA GLU A 81 -2.95 0.90 0.60
C GLU A 81 -2.73 1.36 -0.84
N GLY A 82 -3.74 1.99 -1.42
CA GLY A 82 -3.69 2.54 -2.76
C GLY A 82 -4.21 3.97 -2.82
N ARG A 83 -3.69 4.74 -3.76
CA ARG A 83 -4.19 6.06 -4.15
C ARG A 83 -4.27 6.18 -5.67
N ALA A 84 -5.33 6.82 -6.16
CA ALA A 84 -5.58 6.99 -7.59
C ALA A 84 -4.79 8.14 -8.24
N SER A 85 -4.13 8.97 -7.43
CA SER A 85 -3.22 10.04 -7.86
C SER A 85 -2.46 10.57 -6.63
N ASN A 86 -1.45 11.41 -6.84
CA ASN A 86 -0.66 12.00 -5.75
C ASN A 86 -1.45 12.95 -4.83
N THR A 87 -2.62 13.43 -5.26
CA THR A 87 -3.51 14.28 -4.45
C THR A 87 -4.61 13.49 -3.76
N THR A 88 -4.80 12.22 -4.13
CA THR A 88 -5.78 11.34 -3.50
C THR A 88 -5.20 10.79 -2.20
N PRO A 89 -5.96 10.83 -1.08
CA PRO A 89 -5.53 10.17 0.15
C PRO A 89 -5.30 8.68 -0.06
N TRP A 90 -4.37 8.12 0.72
CA TRP A 90 -4.21 6.66 0.81
C TRP A 90 -5.46 6.02 1.40
N SER A 91 -5.82 4.86 0.86
CA SER A 91 -6.94 4.07 1.36
C SER A 91 -6.59 2.58 1.32
N SER A 92 -7.06 1.82 2.30
CA SER A 92 -6.82 0.38 2.33
C SER A 92 -7.41 -0.31 1.10
N VAL A 93 -6.60 -1.17 0.49
CA VAL A 93 -7.06 -2.05 -0.58
C VAL A 93 -8.06 -3.06 -0.02
N LYS A 94 -9.13 -3.35 -0.75
CA LYS A 94 -10.18 -4.28 -0.33
C LYS A 94 -9.79 -5.74 -0.55
N ASN A 95 -9.08 -6.01 -1.64
CA ASN A 95 -8.52 -7.32 -1.94
C ASN A 95 -7.36 -7.20 -2.91
N ALA A 96 -6.48 -8.21 -2.86
CA ALA A 96 -5.41 -8.39 -3.82
C ALA A 96 -5.43 -9.83 -4.36
N THR A 97 -4.96 -10.03 -5.58
CA THR A 97 -4.75 -11.36 -6.16
C THR A 97 -3.43 -11.36 -6.91
N ILE A 98 -2.62 -12.38 -6.67
CA ILE A 98 -1.42 -12.65 -7.46
C ILE A 98 -1.70 -13.89 -8.31
N ASP A 99 -1.39 -13.78 -9.59
CA ASP A 99 -1.26 -14.90 -10.50
C ASP A 99 0.22 -15.02 -10.88
N PHE A 100 0.92 -16.01 -10.31
CA PHE A 100 2.35 -16.20 -10.54
C PHE A 100 2.65 -16.70 -11.95
N LYS A 101 1.70 -17.32 -12.65
CA LYS A 101 1.88 -17.76 -14.04
C LYS A 101 1.76 -16.60 -15.01
N ALA A 102 0.83 -15.69 -14.75
CA ALA A 102 0.66 -14.47 -15.54
C ALA A 102 1.62 -13.34 -15.12
N GLU A 103 2.35 -13.56 -14.01
CA GLU A 103 3.22 -12.59 -13.34
C GLU A 103 2.47 -11.29 -12.98
N GLU A 104 1.19 -11.42 -12.65
CA GLU A 104 0.27 -10.31 -12.48
C GLU A 104 -0.20 -10.18 -11.02
N LEU A 105 -0.12 -8.96 -10.49
CA LEU A 105 -0.71 -8.56 -9.22
C LEU A 105 -1.90 -7.63 -9.51
N CYS A 106 -3.06 -7.98 -8.97
CA CYS A 106 -4.31 -7.25 -9.15
C CYS A 106 -4.85 -6.77 -7.81
N PHE A 107 -5.45 -5.58 -7.80
CA PHE A 107 -6.07 -4.98 -6.63
C PHE A 107 -7.55 -4.67 -6.87
N ASN A 108 -8.32 -4.63 -5.78
CA ASN A 108 -9.71 -4.16 -5.75
C ASN A 108 -10.59 -4.80 -6.83
N ASN A 109 -10.67 -6.13 -6.84
CA ASN A 109 -11.40 -6.92 -7.83
C ASN A 109 -10.91 -6.68 -9.27
N GLN A 110 -9.59 -6.62 -9.47
CA GLN A 110 -8.95 -6.37 -10.76
C GLN A 110 -9.29 -5.01 -11.38
N ALA A 111 -9.69 -4.03 -10.57
CA ALA A 111 -9.86 -2.65 -11.03
C ALA A 111 -8.53 -2.08 -11.57
N PHE A 112 -7.42 -2.51 -10.98
CA PHE A 112 -6.06 -2.26 -11.46
C PHE A 112 -5.24 -3.54 -11.32
N CYS A 113 -4.44 -3.85 -12.33
CA CYS A 113 -3.47 -4.93 -12.31
C CYS A 113 -2.14 -4.48 -12.91
N VAL A 114 -1.05 -5.09 -12.48
CA VAL A 114 0.30 -4.80 -12.94
C VAL A 114 1.05 -6.11 -13.12
N LYS A 115 1.85 -6.19 -14.19
CA LYS A 115 2.90 -7.21 -14.25
C LYS A 115 4.13 -6.73 -13.52
N ASN A 116 4.50 -7.37 -12.42
CA ASN A 116 5.65 -6.95 -11.63
C ASN A 116 6.50 -8.16 -11.22
N THR A 117 7.34 -8.61 -12.14
CA THR A 117 8.16 -9.81 -11.96
C THR A 117 9.14 -9.70 -10.80
N LYS A 118 9.68 -8.49 -10.54
CA LYS A 118 10.60 -8.26 -9.42
C LYS A 118 9.90 -8.44 -8.07
N TYR A 119 8.80 -7.73 -7.85
CA TYR A 119 8.02 -7.89 -6.63
C TYR A 119 7.55 -9.33 -6.42
N LEU A 120 7.06 -9.99 -7.49
CA LEU A 120 6.56 -11.36 -7.37
C LEU A 120 7.67 -12.38 -7.09
N ALA A 121 8.87 -12.17 -7.61
CA ALA A 121 10.04 -12.97 -7.23
C ALA A 121 10.35 -12.82 -5.73
N ASP A 122 10.32 -11.59 -5.22
CA ASP A 122 10.55 -11.32 -3.79
C ASP A 122 9.47 -11.98 -2.91
N VAL A 123 8.19 -11.92 -3.32
CA VAL A 123 7.09 -12.61 -2.63
C VAL A 123 7.33 -14.12 -2.58
N LEU A 124 7.77 -14.73 -3.68
CA LEU A 124 8.04 -16.17 -3.72
C LEU A 124 9.19 -16.57 -2.79
N VAL A 125 10.28 -15.79 -2.79
CA VAL A 125 11.43 -16.02 -1.91
C VAL A 125 11.03 -15.82 -0.43
N GLY A 126 10.32 -14.73 -0.12
CA GLY A 126 9.93 -14.38 1.25
C GLY A 126 8.86 -15.30 1.84
N SER A 127 8.01 -15.92 1.02
CA SER A 127 6.93 -16.79 1.50
C SER A 127 7.38 -18.20 1.88
N GLY A 128 8.62 -18.60 1.52
CA GLY A 128 9.13 -19.95 1.77
C GLY A 128 8.20 -21.06 1.28
N ASP A 129 7.99 -22.09 2.11
CA ASP A 129 7.18 -23.27 1.77
C ASP A 129 5.69 -22.93 1.53
N ALA A 130 5.21 -21.78 2.01
CA ALA A 130 3.80 -21.41 1.88
C ALA A 130 3.39 -21.15 0.42
N MET A 131 4.32 -20.85 -0.49
CA MET A 131 3.99 -20.64 -1.91
C MET A 131 4.52 -21.75 -2.84
N GLN A 132 5.19 -22.77 -2.31
CA GLN A 132 5.73 -23.84 -3.13
C GLN A 132 4.64 -24.57 -3.92
N GLY A 133 4.81 -24.62 -5.24
CA GLY A 133 3.86 -25.25 -6.16
C GLY A 133 2.55 -24.49 -6.37
N ARG A 134 2.33 -23.38 -5.66
CA ARG A 134 1.12 -22.55 -5.81
C ARG A 134 1.28 -21.62 -7.00
N THR A 135 0.17 -21.40 -7.68
CA THR A 135 0.13 -20.62 -8.93
C THR A 135 -0.67 -19.33 -8.75
N LYS A 136 -1.53 -19.29 -7.74
CA LYS A 136 -2.39 -18.14 -7.46
C LYS A 136 -2.62 -17.99 -5.96
N VAL A 137 -2.60 -16.75 -5.48
CA VAL A 137 -3.03 -16.39 -4.12
C VAL A 137 -3.99 -15.22 -4.20
N GLY A 138 -5.00 -15.22 -3.35
CA GLY A 138 -5.89 -14.07 -3.16
C GLY A 138 -6.00 -13.72 -1.69
N MET A 139 -6.15 -12.44 -1.41
CA MET A 139 -6.30 -11.89 -0.07
C MET A 139 -7.48 -10.93 -0.06
N VAL A 140 -8.33 -11.02 0.95
CA VAL A 140 -9.35 -10.03 1.29
C VAL A 140 -8.89 -9.33 2.56
N PHE A 141 -8.99 -8.00 2.58
CA PHE A 141 -8.59 -7.20 3.72
C PHE A 141 -9.83 -6.72 4.49
N ALA A 142 -9.77 -6.78 5.82
CA ALA A 142 -10.75 -6.19 6.71
C ALA A 142 -10.67 -4.65 6.68
N ALA A 143 -11.66 -3.98 7.30
CA ALA A 143 -11.71 -2.52 7.36
C ALA A 143 -10.48 -1.86 8.03
N ASN A 144 -9.73 -2.60 8.84
CA ASN A 144 -8.48 -2.15 9.46
C ASN A 144 -7.22 -2.44 8.63
N GLY A 145 -7.39 -2.92 7.39
CA GLY A 145 -6.31 -3.26 6.46
C GLY A 145 -5.64 -4.61 6.69
N ARG A 146 -6.00 -5.36 7.73
CA ARG A 146 -5.46 -6.71 7.98
C ARG A 146 -6.03 -7.70 6.98
N VAL A 147 -5.24 -8.72 6.63
CA VAL A 147 -5.76 -9.89 5.90
C VAL A 147 -6.82 -10.58 6.75
N ASP A 148 -8.03 -10.65 6.20
CA ASP A 148 -9.19 -11.32 6.81
C ASP A 148 -9.34 -12.74 6.26
N VAL A 149 -9.19 -12.88 4.94
CA VAL A 149 -9.28 -14.16 4.24
C VAL A 149 -8.14 -14.28 3.25
N ALA A 150 -7.51 -15.46 3.21
CA ALA A 150 -6.58 -15.86 2.17
C ALA A 150 -7.09 -17.09 1.42
N CYS A 151 -6.87 -17.15 0.12
CA CYS A 151 -7.19 -18.28 -0.73
C CYS A 151 -6.00 -18.64 -1.61
N PHE A 152 -5.97 -19.90 -2.07
CA PHE A 152 -4.90 -20.40 -2.94
C PHE A 152 -5.48 -21.18 -4.11
N ASP A 153 -4.89 -21.02 -5.29
CA ASP A 153 -5.22 -21.74 -6.52
C ASP A 153 -6.74 -21.77 -6.77
N ASN A 154 -7.31 -22.96 -7.01
CA ASN A 154 -8.75 -23.15 -7.24
C ASN A 154 -9.62 -22.72 -6.05
N GLY A 155 -9.05 -22.65 -4.85
CA GLY A 155 -9.73 -22.11 -3.66
C GLY A 155 -10.11 -20.65 -3.82
N CYS A 156 -9.39 -19.88 -4.64
CA CYS A 156 -9.73 -18.48 -4.89
C CYS A 156 -10.99 -18.31 -5.74
N ASP A 157 -11.22 -19.20 -6.70
CA ASP A 157 -12.42 -19.11 -7.53
C ASP A 157 -13.64 -19.59 -6.74
N ARG A 158 -13.49 -20.63 -5.92
CA ARG A 158 -14.52 -21.08 -4.97
C ARG A 158 -14.90 -20.02 -3.94
N LEU A 159 -13.92 -19.30 -3.38
CA LEU A 159 -14.19 -18.20 -2.45
C LEU A 159 -15.00 -17.09 -3.12
N LYS A 160 -14.66 -16.72 -4.37
CA LYS A 160 -15.41 -15.72 -5.14
C LYS A 160 -16.84 -16.16 -5.42
N GLU A 161 -17.06 -17.43 -5.74
CA GLU A 161 -18.40 -17.99 -5.96
C GLU A 161 -19.25 -17.93 -4.68
N ALA A 162 -18.67 -18.31 -3.54
CA ALA A 162 -19.37 -18.33 -2.26
C ALA A 162 -19.77 -16.93 -1.74
N ILE A 163 -19.00 -15.88 -2.08
CA ILE A 163 -19.29 -14.50 -1.65
C ILE A 163 -20.29 -13.78 -2.59
N ARG A 164 -20.48 -14.30 -3.82
CA ARG A 164 -21.43 -13.71 -4.80
C ARG A 164 -22.86 -14.22 -4.65
N GLN A 165 -23.07 -15.30 -3.91
CA GLN A 165 -24.40 -15.85 -3.57
C GLN A 165 -24.98 -15.11 -2.35
#